data_AF-A0A397CUL1-F1
#
_entry.id   AF-A0A397CUL1-F1
#
_cell.length_a   1.000
_cell.length_b   1.000
_cell.length_c   1.000
_cell.angle_alpha   90.00
_cell.angle_beta   90.00
_cell.angle_gamma   90.00
#
_symmetry.space_group_name_H-M   'P 1'
#
loop_
_entity.id
_entity.type
_entity.pdbx_description
1 polymer ?
#
loop_
_entity_poly.entity_id
_entity_poly.type
_entity_poly.pdbx_seq_one_letter_code
_entity_poly.pdbx_strand_id
1 'polypeptide(L)'
;MAEHVFEKGNPILGRGNYHAKVGNGGKQQKFKLVAGMRIDSSLSQAPSILATRADKRGDPDRFTTTARDFGSELSITDESVFAPSNVNKVLRFFAFFEETVDESPSELFRLRKSMILFYLTDDTIEIIENKVANSGLPQGTFLKRGKLQK
;
A
#
# COMPACT_ATOMS: atom_id res chain seq x y z
N MET A 1 74.66 -32.83 33.93
CA MET A 1 75.20 -31.65 33.24
C MET A 1 75.04 -31.87 31.74
N ALA A 2 74.06 -31.21 31.14
CA ALA A 2 74.03 -30.86 29.72
C ALA A 2 73.22 -29.57 29.66
N GLU A 3 73.90 -28.46 29.35
CA GLU A 3 73.34 -27.12 29.39
C GLU A 3 72.24 -26.93 28.35
N HIS A 4 71.14 -26.30 28.75
CA HIS A 4 70.13 -25.83 27.81
C HIS A 4 70.70 -24.62 27.07
N VAL A 5 71.14 -24.82 25.83
CA VAL A 5 71.53 -23.73 24.94
C VAL A 5 70.28 -22.88 24.68
N PHE A 6 70.23 -21.70 25.30
CA PHE A 6 69.19 -20.73 25.06
C PHE A 6 69.46 -20.08 23.69
N GLU A 7 68.86 -20.59 22.63
CA GLU A 7 68.83 -19.86 21.36
C GLU A 7 68.04 -18.56 21.57
N LYS A 8 68.76 -17.43 21.54
CA LYS A 8 68.17 -16.09 21.57
C LYS A 8 67.27 -15.95 20.34
N GLY A 9 65.96 -15.91 20.57
CA GLY A 9 64.97 -15.70 19.52
C GLY A 9 65.21 -14.36 18.80
N ASN A 10 65.03 -14.37 17.48
CA ASN A 10 65.21 -13.20 16.63
C ASN A 10 64.29 -12.06 17.11
N PRO A 11 64.82 -10.90 17.54
CA PRO A 11 64.05 -9.90 18.30
C PRO A 11 63.06 -9.09 17.44
N ILE A 12 63.09 -9.25 16.12
CA ILE A 12 62.21 -8.49 15.20
C ILE A 12 60.94 -9.30 14.87
N LEU A 13 61.00 -10.63 14.95
CA LEU A 13 59.92 -11.55 14.57
C LEU A 13 59.66 -12.49 15.75
N GLY A 14 58.84 -12.02 16.69
CA GLY A 14 58.44 -12.78 17.87
C GLY A 14 57.98 -14.20 17.56
N ARG A 15 58.24 -15.13 18.49
CA ARG A 15 57.86 -16.55 18.39
C ARG A 15 56.39 -16.69 18.01
N GLY A 16 56.10 -17.24 16.84
CA GLY A 16 54.75 -17.56 16.41
C GLY A 16 54.75 -18.42 15.17
N ASN A 17 54.11 -19.60 15.26
CA ASN A 17 53.85 -20.47 14.12
C ASN A 17 52.86 -19.76 13.18
N TYR A 18 53.39 -19.04 12.19
CA TYR A 18 52.57 -18.38 11.16
C TYR A 18 52.01 -19.43 10.21
N HIS A 19 50.69 -19.64 10.26
CA HIS A 19 49.93 -20.29 9.20
C HIS A 19 49.16 -19.20 8.43
N ALA A 20 49.54 -18.94 7.19
CA ALA A 20 48.83 -18.00 6.33
C ALA A 20 47.41 -18.53 6.05
N LYS A 21 46.38 -17.89 6.62
CA LYS A 21 44.99 -18.15 6.23
C LYS A 21 44.69 -17.40 4.94
N VAL A 22 44.25 -18.12 3.91
CA VAL A 22 43.78 -17.53 2.66
C VAL A 22 42.43 -16.88 2.92
N GLY A 23 42.45 -15.62 3.35
CA GLY A 23 41.26 -14.77 3.40
C GLY A 23 41.05 -14.06 2.07
N ASN A 24 39.83 -13.60 1.81
CA ASN A 24 39.53 -12.75 0.65
C ASN A 24 40.21 -11.39 0.87
N GLY A 25 41.46 -11.25 0.41
CA GLY A 25 42.42 -10.19 0.76
C GLY A 25 42.13 -8.81 0.18
N GLY A 26 40.86 -8.48 -0.05
CA GLY A 26 40.47 -7.13 -0.43
C GLY A 26 40.77 -6.17 0.71
N LYS A 27 41.72 -5.25 0.49
CA LYS A 27 41.93 -4.13 1.42
C LYS A 27 40.62 -3.36 1.52
N GLN A 28 40.00 -3.37 2.69
CA GLN A 28 38.78 -2.61 2.94
C GLN A 28 39.10 -1.12 2.77
N GLN A 29 38.33 -0.44 1.92
CA GLN A 29 38.46 0.99 1.73
C GLN A 29 38.00 1.71 2.99
N LYS A 30 38.94 2.32 3.72
CA LYS A 30 38.70 3.02 5.00
C LYS A 30 38.27 4.48 4.84
N PHE A 31 38.40 5.04 3.64
CA PHE A 31 38.01 6.42 3.35
C PHE A 31 37.43 6.56 1.95
N LYS A 32 36.39 7.39 1.80
CA LYS A 32 35.79 7.74 0.50
C LYS A 32 35.64 9.24 0.36
N LEU A 33 35.85 9.76 -0.84
CA LEU A 33 35.54 11.14 -1.20
C LEU A 33 34.12 11.20 -1.76
N VAL A 34 33.24 12.01 -1.15
CA VAL A 34 31.88 12.26 -1.63
C VAL A 34 31.67 13.77 -1.69
N ALA A 35 31.37 14.30 -2.89
CA ALA A 35 31.18 15.73 -3.12
C ALA A 35 32.32 16.62 -2.58
N GLY A 36 33.57 16.15 -2.68
CA GLY A 36 34.77 16.85 -2.19
C GLY A 36 35.07 16.68 -0.70
N MET A 37 34.18 16.06 0.09
CA MET A 37 34.39 15.78 1.51
C MET A 37 34.99 14.37 1.72
N ARG A 38 35.99 14.25 2.61
CA ARG A 38 36.53 12.94 3.04
C ARG A 38 35.62 12.36 4.12
N ILE A 39 35.15 11.13 3.90
CA ILE A 39 34.32 10.37 4.84
C ILE A 39 35.09 9.12 5.27
N ASP A 40 35.27 8.94 6.59
CA ASP A 40 35.90 7.75 7.18
C ASP A 40 34.86 6.64 7.36
N SER A 41 35.02 5.55 6.60
CA SER A 41 34.14 4.38 6.62
C SER A 41 34.46 3.40 7.76
N SER A 42 35.49 3.67 8.56
CA SER A 42 35.82 2.88 9.77
C SER A 42 35.15 3.38 11.04
N LEU A 43 34.48 4.53 11.01
CA LEU A 43 33.69 5.00 12.14
C LEU A 43 32.34 4.28 12.15
N SER A 44 31.90 3.84 13.34
CA SER A 44 30.54 3.36 13.55
C SER A 44 29.58 4.49 13.19
N GLN A 45 29.03 4.45 11.99
CA GLN A 45 27.94 5.34 11.63
C GLN A 45 26.76 4.90 12.50
N ALA A 46 26.39 5.74 13.47
CA ALA A 46 25.05 5.66 14.04
C ALA A 46 24.08 5.54 12.84
N PRO A 47 23.14 4.57 12.85
CA PRO A 47 22.40 4.22 11.65
C PRO A 47 21.72 5.48 11.11
N SER A 48 22.22 5.90 9.95
CA SER A 48 21.64 6.99 9.19
C SER A 48 20.18 6.63 8.93
N ILE A 49 19.28 7.61 9.08
CA ILE A 49 17.86 7.49 8.72
C ILE A 49 17.72 7.21 7.19
N LEU A 50 18.83 7.31 6.44
CA LEU A 50 18.99 6.92 5.02
C LEU A 50 19.76 5.59 4.82
N ALA A 51 19.66 4.60 5.72
CA ALA A 51 20.26 3.28 5.49
C ALA A 51 19.73 2.65 4.18
N THR A 52 20.65 2.28 3.29
CA THR A 52 20.34 1.66 1.99
C THR A 52 19.65 0.31 2.15
N ARG A 53 18.74 0.04 1.19
CA ARG A 53 17.80 -1.09 1.02
C ARG A 53 18.31 -2.53 1.28
N ALA A 54 19.61 -2.75 1.49
CA ALA A 54 20.23 -4.06 1.60
C ALA A 54 20.08 -4.72 2.98
N ASP A 55 20.00 -3.94 4.06
CA ASP A 55 20.16 -4.45 5.43
C ASP A 55 18.86 -4.88 6.12
N LYS A 56 17.70 -4.75 5.46
CA LYS A 56 16.38 -5.10 6.03
C LYS A 56 15.87 -6.49 5.64
N ARG A 57 16.74 -7.50 5.51
CA ARG A 57 16.27 -8.89 5.30
C ARG A 57 15.86 -9.47 6.65
N GLY A 58 14.55 -9.53 6.93
CA GLY A 58 14.01 -10.15 8.15
C GLY A 58 13.05 -9.28 8.99
N ASP A 59 12.72 -8.07 8.53
CA ASP A 59 11.80 -7.17 9.23
C ASP A 59 10.33 -7.56 8.91
N PRO A 60 9.50 -7.95 9.91
CA PRO A 60 8.12 -8.37 9.69
C PRO A 60 7.20 -7.24 9.21
N ASP A 61 7.57 -5.97 9.44
CA ASP A 61 6.83 -4.79 8.96
C ASP A 61 7.33 -4.30 7.57
N ARG A 62 8.17 -5.09 6.90
CA ARG A 62 8.66 -4.77 5.56
C ARG A 62 7.55 -5.02 4.53
N PHE A 63 7.26 -4.00 3.72
CA PHE A 63 6.58 -4.18 2.43
C PHE A 63 7.37 -5.22 1.60
N THR A 64 6.82 -6.43 1.49
CA THR A 64 7.45 -7.57 0.80
C THR A 64 7.45 -7.42 -0.71
N THR A 65 6.68 -6.47 -1.25
CA THR A 65 6.54 -6.23 -2.69
C THR A 65 7.88 -5.85 -3.32
N THR A 66 8.49 -6.81 -3.99
CA THR A 66 9.66 -6.64 -4.84
C THR A 66 9.25 -6.37 -6.28
N ALA A 67 10.15 -5.82 -7.09
CA ALA A 67 9.92 -5.59 -8.52
C ALA A 67 9.56 -6.88 -9.30
N ARG A 68 9.84 -8.06 -8.74
CA ARG A 68 9.49 -9.37 -9.32
C ARG A 68 8.05 -9.79 -9.07
N ASP A 69 7.41 -9.21 -8.07
CA ASP A 69 6.01 -9.50 -7.73
C ASP A 69 5.03 -8.72 -8.63
N PHE A 70 5.54 -7.80 -9.46
CA PHE A 70 4.76 -7.17 -10.53
C PHE A 70 4.63 -8.15 -11.69
N GLY A 71 3.47 -8.80 -11.80
CA GLY A 71 3.08 -9.62 -12.95
C GLY A 71 3.19 -11.14 -12.75
N SER A 72 3.65 -11.63 -11.60
CA SER A 72 3.56 -13.05 -11.26
C SER A 72 2.19 -13.35 -10.64
N GLU A 73 1.26 -13.84 -11.47
CA GLU A 73 -0.05 -14.38 -11.10
C GLU A 73 -0.84 -13.54 -10.09
N LEU A 74 -1.46 -12.47 -10.61
CA LEU A 74 -2.57 -11.83 -9.93
C LEU A 74 -3.77 -12.80 -9.94
N SER A 75 -3.92 -13.61 -8.88
CA SER A 75 -5.26 -14.01 -8.48
C SER A 75 -5.97 -12.70 -8.11
N ILE A 76 -6.81 -12.21 -9.03
CA ILE A 76 -7.59 -10.98 -8.87
C ILE A 76 -8.58 -11.22 -7.73
N THR A 77 -8.16 -10.96 -6.49
CA THR A 77 -9.05 -10.90 -5.33
C THR A 77 -8.71 -9.74 -4.39
N ASP A 78 -7.48 -9.22 -4.43
CA ASP A 78 -7.11 -8.06 -3.63
C ASP A 78 -7.38 -6.78 -4.42
N GLU A 79 -8.53 -6.15 -4.12
CA GLU A 79 -8.90 -4.84 -4.62
C GLU A 79 -7.79 -3.82 -4.32
N SER A 80 -7.35 -3.10 -5.35
CA SER A 80 -6.23 -2.17 -5.18
C SER A 80 -6.67 -0.99 -4.31
N VAL A 81 -5.93 -0.72 -3.23
CA VAL A 81 -6.20 0.40 -2.30
C VAL A 81 -6.08 1.76 -3.01
N PHE A 82 -5.22 1.86 -4.02
CA PHE A 82 -4.95 3.10 -4.76
C PHE A 82 -5.96 3.38 -5.88
N ALA A 83 -6.53 2.34 -6.49
CA ALA A 83 -7.55 2.44 -7.53
C ALA A 83 -8.61 1.36 -7.32
N PRO A 84 -9.54 1.55 -6.35
CA PRO A 84 -10.59 0.58 -6.11
C PRO A 84 -11.41 0.39 -7.39
N SER A 85 -11.74 -0.85 -7.74
CA SER A 85 -12.36 -1.15 -9.04
C SER A 85 -13.76 -0.52 -9.21
N ASN A 86 -14.41 -0.15 -8.10
CA ASN A 86 -15.79 0.28 -8.06
C ASN A 86 -15.99 1.80 -7.87
N VAL A 87 -14.92 2.61 -7.84
CA VAL A 87 -15.01 4.08 -7.57
C VAL A 87 -16.00 4.82 -8.47
N ASN A 88 -16.15 4.40 -9.73
CA ASN A 88 -17.03 5.06 -10.69
C ASN A 88 -18.25 4.23 -11.07
N LYS A 89 -18.51 3.13 -10.37
CA LYS A 89 -19.62 2.22 -10.71
C LYS A 89 -20.84 2.54 -9.87
N VAL A 90 -21.97 2.73 -10.55
CA VAL A 90 -23.28 2.96 -9.94
C VAL A 90 -24.26 1.97 -10.54
N LEU A 91 -24.95 1.20 -9.70
CA LEU A 91 -26.05 0.37 -10.16
C LEU A 91 -27.31 1.22 -10.26
N ARG A 92 -28.07 1.02 -11.33
CA ARG A 92 -29.27 1.80 -11.61
C ARG A 92 -30.44 0.86 -11.81
N PHE A 93 -31.44 1.01 -10.95
CA PHE A 93 -32.67 0.24 -10.99
C PHE A 93 -33.85 1.15 -11.32
N PHE A 94 -34.77 0.65 -12.15
CA PHE A 94 -36.03 1.30 -12.43
C PHE A 94 -37.10 0.72 -11.52
N ALA A 95 -37.82 1.58 -10.85
CA ALA A 95 -38.87 1.22 -9.90
C ALA A 95 -40.11 2.08 -10.12
N PHE A 96 -41.20 1.68 -9.48
CA PHE A 96 -42.38 2.50 -9.35
C PHE A 96 -43.04 2.19 -8.00
N PHE A 97 -43.82 3.13 -7.49
CA PHE A 97 -44.66 2.92 -6.32
C PHE A 97 -46.05 3.51 -6.55
N GLU A 98 -47.03 2.96 -5.84
CA GLU A 98 -48.41 3.40 -5.87
C GLU A 98 -48.65 4.43 -4.76
N GLU A 99 -49.25 5.56 -5.11
CA GLU A 99 -49.69 6.61 -4.19
C GLU A 99 -51.21 6.69 -4.27
N THR A 100 -51.90 6.50 -3.14
CA THR A 100 -53.36 6.63 -3.04
C THR A 100 -53.76 8.09 -3.13
N VAL A 101 -54.87 8.37 -3.83
CA VAL A 101 -55.36 9.73 -4.07
C VAL A 101 -56.83 9.81 -3.66
N ASP A 102 -57.10 10.53 -2.57
CA ASP A 102 -58.47 10.66 -2.05
C ASP A 102 -59.18 11.92 -2.59
N GLU A 103 -58.42 12.91 -3.06
CA GLU A 103 -58.91 14.25 -3.40
C GLU A 103 -59.39 14.40 -4.85
N SER A 104 -59.21 13.36 -5.69
CA SER A 104 -59.55 13.40 -7.11
C SER A 104 -60.75 12.50 -7.43
N PRO A 105 -61.78 13.01 -8.13
CA PRO A 105 -62.85 12.16 -8.63
C PRO A 105 -62.42 11.30 -9.84
N SER A 106 -61.26 11.58 -10.46
CA SER A 106 -60.81 10.90 -11.67
C SER A 106 -59.87 9.72 -11.43
N GLU A 107 -59.17 9.68 -10.30
CA GLU A 107 -58.19 8.63 -9.97
C GLU A 107 -58.25 8.28 -8.49
N LEU A 108 -58.18 6.97 -8.19
CA LEU A 108 -58.10 6.44 -6.81
C LEU A 108 -56.65 6.22 -6.35
N PHE A 109 -55.76 5.96 -7.31
CA PHE A 109 -54.33 5.78 -7.08
C PHE A 109 -53.55 6.24 -8.31
N ARG A 110 -52.29 6.62 -8.10
CA ARG A 110 -51.36 6.99 -9.17
C ARG A 110 -50.03 6.24 -9.05
N LEU A 111 -49.43 5.90 -10.18
CA LEU A 111 -48.14 5.21 -10.25
C LEU A 111 -47.01 6.22 -10.47
N ARG A 112 -46.10 6.33 -9.51
CA ARG A 112 -44.92 7.20 -9.59
C ARG A 112 -43.69 6.39 -9.97
N LYS A 113 -43.09 6.72 -11.11
CA LYS A 113 -41.88 6.06 -11.63
C LYS A 113 -40.64 6.68 -11.00
N SER A 114 -39.83 5.87 -10.32
CA SER A 114 -38.60 6.30 -9.70
C SER A 114 -37.39 5.51 -10.23
N MET A 115 -36.22 6.11 -10.07
CA MET A 115 -34.94 5.51 -10.37
C MET A 115 -34.15 5.42 -9.07
N ILE A 116 -33.67 4.22 -8.75
CA ILE A 116 -32.85 3.96 -7.58
C ILE A 116 -31.40 3.82 -8.06
N LEU A 117 -30.53 4.64 -7.48
CA LEU A 117 -29.10 4.66 -7.73
C LEU A 117 -28.38 4.09 -6.51
N PHE A 118 -27.62 3.01 -6.69
CA PHE A 118 -26.80 2.39 -5.65
C PHE A 118 -25.32 2.62 -5.98
N TYR A 119 -24.65 3.38 -5.12
CA TYR A 119 -23.24 3.73 -5.29
C TYR A 119 -22.37 2.65 -4.65
N LEU A 120 -21.67 1.88 -5.49
CA LEU A 120 -20.80 0.77 -5.04
C LEU A 120 -19.56 1.23 -4.27
N THR A 121 -19.32 2.54 -4.22
CA THR A 121 -18.18 3.15 -3.55
C THR A 121 -18.30 3.19 -2.03
N ASP A 122 -19.51 3.44 -1.55
CA ASP A 122 -19.77 3.82 -0.16
C ASP A 122 -21.08 3.22 0.36
N ASP A 123 -21.69 2.31 -0.40
CA ASP A 123 -22.97 1.66 -0.11
C ASP A 123 -24.09 2.67 0.18
N THR A 124 -24.08 3.79 -0.55
CA THR A 124 -25.13 4.82 -0.45
C THR A 124 -26.19 4.67 -1.53
N ILE A 125 -27.38 5.16 -1.21
CA ILE A 125 -28.56 5.09 -2.07
C ILE A 125 -29.03 6.51 -2.36
N GLU A 126 -29.40 6.79 -3.61
CA GLU A 126 -30.14 7.98 -4.02
C GLU A 126 -31.40 7.53 -4.79
N ILE A 127 -32.52 8.21 -4.58
CA ILE A 127 -33.77 7.93 -5.30
C ILE A 127 -34.21 9.21 -6.01
N ILE A 128 -34.42 9.10 -7.32
CA ILE A 128 -34.79 10.22 -8.18
C ILE A 128 -36.09 9.89 -8.91
N GLU A 129 -37.03 10.81 -8.89
CA GLU A 129 -38.19 10.80 -9.77
C GLU A 129 -37.90 11.60 -11.04
N ASN A 130 -38.03 10.94 -12.18
CA ASN A 130 -37.82 11.60 -13.47
C ASN A 130 -38.88 12.68 -13.71
N LYS A 131 -38.45 13.84 -14.20
CA LYS A 131 -39.35 14.93 -14.54
C LYS A 131 -40.23 14.53 -15.73
N VAL A 132 -41.54 14.59 -15.55
CA VAL A 132 -42.56 14.33 -16.56
C VAL A 132 -43.29 15.64 -16.83
N ALA A 133 -43.34 16.06 -18.09
CA ALA A 133 -44.04 17.27 -18.48
C ALA A 133 -45.53 17.17 -18.15
N ASN A 134 -46.12 18.27 -17.68
CA ASN A 134 -47.54 18.37 -17.32
C ASN A 134 -48.00 17.39 -16.22
N SER A 135 -47.08 16.88 -15.39
CA SER A 135 -47.44 15.99 -14.28
C SER A 135 -48.20 16.69 -13.15
N GLY A 136 -48.00 18.00 -12.98
CA GLY A 136 -48.60 18.79 -11.90
C GLY A 136 -48.08 18.46 -10.50
N LEU A 137 -47.07 17.59 -10.38
CA LEU A 137 -46.54 17.11 -9.10
C LEU A 137 -45.11 17.63 -8.87
N PRO A 138 -44.69 17.84 -7.60
CA PRO A 138 -43.29 18.09 -7.28
C PRO A 138 -42.47 16.84 -7.66
N GLN A 139 -41.44 17.05 -8.48
CA GLN A 139 -40.59 16.01 -9.04
C GLN A 139 -39.11 16.36 -8.88
N GLY A 140 -38.25 15.34 -8.93
CA GLY A 140 -36.79 15.50 -8.78
C GLY A 140 -36.24 14.49 -7.77
N THR A 141 -35.27 14.91 -6.96
CA THR A 141 -34.66 14.05 -5.94
C THR A 141 -35.69 13.71 -4.87
N PHE A 142 -36.10 12.44 -4.83
CA PHE A 142 -37.04 11.92 -3.83
C PHE A 142 -36.31 11.61 -2.52
N LEU A 143 -35.12 10.98 -2.62
CA LEU A 143 -34.22 10.72 -1.50
C LEU A 143 -32.81 11.15 -1.91
N LYS A 144 -32.22 12.07 -1.15
CA LYS A 144 -30.82 12.48 -1.35
C LYS A 144 -29.87 11.34 -1.05
N ARG A 145 -28.72 11.31 -1.71
CA ARG A 145 -27.66 10.31 -1.50
C ARG A 145 -27.31 10.19 -0.02
N GLY A 146 -27.46 8.98 0.52
CA GLY A 146 -27.12 8.68 1.92
C GLY A 146 -27.13 7.19 2.21
N LYS A 147 -26.66 6.80 3.40
CA LYS A 147 -26.77 5.41 3.88
C LYS A 147 -28.17 5.17 4.43
N LEU A 148 -28.83 4.13 3.95
CA LEU A 148 -30.12 3.70 4.46
C LEU A 148 -29.90 2.63 5.53
N GLN A 149 -30.53 2.78 6.69
CA GLN A 149 -30.60 1.71 7.70
C GLN A 149 -31.83 0.86 7.41
N LYS A 150 -31.72 -0.45 7.65
CA LYS A 150 -32.79 -1.42 7.45
C LYS A 150 -33.78 -1.41 8.61
#